data_AF-A0A8W8IUT8-F1
#
_entry.id   AF-A0A8W8IUT8-F1
#
_cell.length_a   1.000
_cell.length_b   1.000
_cell.length_c   1.000
_cell.angle_alpha   90.00
_cell.angle_beta   90.00
_cell.angle_gamma   90.00
#
_symmetry.space_group_name_H-M   'P 1'
#
loop_
_entity.id
_entity.type
_entity.pdbx_description
1 polymer ?
#
loop_
_entity_poly.entity_id
_entity_poly.type
_entity_poly.pdbx_seq_one_letter_code
_entity_poly.pdbx_strand_id
1 'polypeptide(L)'
;IKAHTPKPTTSLPTSSGTETTVETSSVPPNTEPTVTSIVTSNQTETTPEPVNATTTGPSTADCQNNPNIDCRMYNSEVTCDINGKYYPWAKTNCPLYCGYCQVPTMAIKCEDKLPNCDEYLDVCSKHLYLLFREENCRKFCGICNDVDYVYAPSTFG
;
A
#
# COMPACT_ATOMS: atom_id res chain seq x y z
N ILE A 1 -11.52 -43.50 26.19
CA ILE A 1 -10.43 -43.21 27.16
C ILE A 1 -9.14 -43.03 26.37
N LYS A 2 -8.78 -41.79 26.03
CA LYS A 2 -7.44 -41.43 25.57
C LYS A 2 -7.07 -40.17 26.33
N ALA A 3 -6.01 -40.28 27.12
CA ALA A 3 -5.58 -39.29 28.08
C ALA A 3 -4.93 -38.09 27.38
N HIS A 4 -5.35 -36.89 27.77
CA HIS A 4 -4.65 -35.65 27.48
C HIS A 4 -3.50 -35.50 28.49
N THR A 5 -2.28 -35.40 27.99
CA THR A 5 -1.12 -34.96 28.78
C THR A 5 -1.00 -33.43 28.67
N PRO A 6 -0.79 -32.70 29.79
CA PRO A 6 -0.61 -31.25 29.76
C PRO A 6 0.80 -30.85 29.33
N LYS A 7 0.89 -29.80 28.51
CA LYS A 7 2.12 -29.17 28.01
C LYS A 7 2.83 -28.39 29.13
N PRO A 8 4.17 -28.40 29.23
CA PRO A 8 4.89 -27.71 30.29
C PRO A 8 4.88 -26.18 30.09
N THR A 9 4.56 -25.45 31.16
CA THR A 9 4.63 -23.99 31.27
C THR A 9 6.04 -23.58 31.66
N THR A 10 6.77 -22.94 30.75
CA THR A 10 8.07 -22.31 31.04
C THR A 10 7.83 -20.87 31.48
N SER A 11 7.99 -20.62 32.79
CA SER A 11 8.00 -19.28 33.38
C SER A 11 9.38 -18.62 33.19
N LEU A 12 9.37 -17.39 32.66
CA LEU A 12 10.54 -16.53 32.47
C LEU A 12 10.98 -15.93 33.84
N PRO A 13 12.29 -15.83 34.15
CA PRO A 13 12.73 -15.23 35.40
C PRO A 13 12.71 -13.69 35.34
N THR A 14 12.11 -13.09 36.37
CA THR A 14 12.22 -11.66 36.72
C THR A 14 13.60 -11.37 37.29
N SER A 15 14.36 -10.47 36.67
CA SER A 15 15.59 -9.91 37.25
C SER A 15 15.42 -8.42 37.51
N SER A 16 15.54 -8.06 38.78
CA SER A 16 15.61 -6.72 39.34
C SER A 16 16.93 -6.03 38.96
N GLY A 17 16.89 -4.71 38.74
CA GLY A 17 18.06 -3.91 38.40
C GLY A 17 17.82 -2.41 38.60
N THR A 18 18.12 -1.95 39.81
CA THR A 18 18.69 -0.65 40.23
C THR A 18 18.33 0.67 39.55
N GLU A 19 17.91 1.61 40.41
CA GLU A 19 17.77 3.05 40.22
C GLU A 19 19.00 3.73 39.60
N THR A 20 18.75 4.66 38.69
CA THR A 20 19.63 5.81 38.43
C THR A 20 18.77 7.00 38.00
N THR A 21 18.78 8.02 38.84
CA THR A 21 18.14 9.33 38.71
C THR A 21 18.95 10.19 37.74
N VAL A 22 18.37 10.71 36.65
CA VAL A 22 18.90 11.91 35.94
C VAL A 22 17.74 12.74 35.38
N GLU A 23 17.52 13.85 36.08
CA GLU A 23 17.14 15.20 35.64
C GLU A 23 16.14 15.42 34.48
N THR A 24 14.97 15.88 34.93
CA THR A 24 13.99 16.73 34.26
C THR A 24 14.64 17.85 33.43
N SER A 25 14.50 17.79 32.10
CA SER A 25 14.77 18.93 31.22
C SER A 25 13.44 19.57 30.82
N SER A 26 13.25 20.79 31.31
CA SER A 26 12.10 21.66 31.14
C SER A 26 11.98 22.19 29.71
N VAL A 27 10.84 21.91 29.07
CA VAL A 27 10.45 22.50 27.80
C VAL A 27 10.11 23.99 28.02
N PRO A 28 10.66 24.94 27.23
CA PRO A 28 10.27 26.34 27.33
C PRO A 28 8.86 26.59 26.74
N PRO A 29 8.07 27.51 27.31
CA PRO A 29 6.75 27.85 26.79
C PRO A 29 6.93 28.69 25.51
N ASN A 30 6.50 28.16 24.36
CA ASN A 30 6.39 28.96 23.15
C ASN A 30 4.99 29.56 23.05
N THR A 31 4.96 30.88 23.09
CA THR A 31 3.78 31.74 23.05
C THR A 31 3.09 31.65 21.70
N GLU A 32 1.86 31.16 21.69
CA GLU A 32 0.96 31.16 20.53
C GLU A 32 0.40 32.59 20.31
N PRO A 33 0.49 33.17 19.10
CA PRO A 33 -0.28 34.36 18.77
C PRO A 33 -1.71 33.96 18.38
N THR A 34 -2.65 34.50 19.14
CA THR A 34 -4.10 34.49 18.90
C THR A 34 -4.44 34.90 17.47
N VAL A 35 -4.98 33.98 16.67
CA VAL A 35 -5.64 34.31 15.39
C VAL A 35 -7.15 34.31 15.60
N THR A 36 -7.67 35.53 15.69
CA THR A 36 -9.08 35.91 15.79
C THR A 36 -9.93 35.23 14.72
N SER A 37 -11.01 34.58 15.18
CA SER A 37 -12.09 34.06 14.36
C SER A 37 -12.86 35.21 13.70
N ILE A 38 -12.99 35.17 12.38
CA ILE A 38 -14.03 35.90 11.66
C ILE A 38 -14.79 34.88 10.81
N VAL A 39 -15.95 34.48 11.29
CA VAL A 39 -16.97 33.80 10.49
C VAL A 39 -17.66 34.85 9.65
N THR A 40 -17.68 34.71 8.33
CA THR A 40 -18.85 35.12 7.53
C THR A 40 -18.92 34.25 6.28
N SER A 41 -20.06 33.58 6.20
CA SER A 41 -20.58 32.76 5.12
C SER A 41 -20.68 33.53 3.81
N ASN A 42 -20.41 32.86 2.69
CA ASN A 42 -21.23 32.93 1.48
C ASN A 42 -20.85 31.75 0.57
N GLN A 43 -21.46 30.58 0.86
CA GLN A 43 -21.55 29.50 -0.11
C GLN A 43 -22.65 29.86 -1.11
N THR A 44 -22.25 30.23 -2.32
CA THR A 44 -23.13 30.18 -3.48
C THR A 44 -22.97 28.79 -4.08
N GLU A 45 -23.95 27.93 -3.79
CA GLU A 45 -24.09 26.59 -4.31
C GLU A 45 -24.22 26.65 -5.84
N THR A 46 -23.16 26.24 -6.54
CA THR A 46 -23.23 25.95 -7.98
C THR A 46 -22.73 24.54 -8.19
N THR A 47 -23.63 23.70 -8.67
CA THR A 47 -23.46 22.30 -9.08
C THR A 47 -22.15 22.06 -9.83
N PRO A 48 -21.27 21.14 -9.40
CA PRO A 48 -20.23 20.63 -10.27
C PRO A 48 -20.86 19.60 -11.24
N GLU A 49 -21.03 20.02 -12.50
CA GLU A 49 -21.10 19.05 -13.61
C GLU A 49 -19.84 18.16 -13.60
N PRO A 50 -19.93 16.92 -14.12
CA PRO A 50 -18.80 16.01 -14.15
C PRO A 50 -17.78 16.53 -15.16
N VAL A 51 -16.80 17.30 -14.68
CA VAL A 51 -15.67 17.74 -15.47
C VAL A 51 -14.82 16.50 -15.74
N ASN A 52 -15.02 15.91 -16.92
CA ASN A 52 -14.14 14.88 -17.45
C ASN A 52 -12.80 15.55 -17.80
N ALA A 53 -11.99 15.79 -16.78
CA ALA A 53 -10.67 16.37 -16.91
C ALA A 53 -9.74 15.33 -17.55
N THR A 54 -9.75 15.26 -18.87
CA THR A 54 -8.67 14.61 -19.62
C THR A 54 -7.43 15.48 -19.49
N THR A 55 -6.69 15.28 -18.40
CA THR A 55 -5.35 15.80 -18.22
C THR A 55 -4.48 15.20 -19.32
N THR A 56 -4.12 16.01 -20.31
CA THR A 56 -3.14 15.67 -21.34
C THR A 56 -1.76 15.68 -20.69
N GLY A 57 -1.45 14.59 -19.96
CA GLY A 57 -0.13 14.33 -19.41
C GLY A 57 0.87 13.92 -20.50
N PRO A 58 2.19 14.07 -20.25
CA PRO A 58 3.22 13.84 -21.25
C PRO A 58 3.33 12.36 -21.64
N SER A 59 3.30 12.12 -22.97
CA SER A 59 3.73 10.93 -23.71
C SER A 59 3.37 9.56 -23.12
N THR A 60 2.21 9.05 -23.53
CA THR A 60 1.73 7.68 -23.35
C THR A 60 2.47 6.62 -24.17
N ALA A 61 3.55 6.97 -24.89
CA ALA A 61 4.12 6.07 -25.89
C ALA A 61 4.89 4.86 -25.30
N ASP A 62 5.48 4.99 -24.10
CA ASP A 62 6.32 3.92 -23.50
C ASP A 62 6.15 3.82 -21.97
N CYS A 63 4.93 3.96 -21.46
CA CYS A 63 4.67 3.74 -20.03
C CYS A 63 4.51 2.24 -19.73
N GLN A 64 5.62 1.53 -19.60
CA GLN A 64 5.65 0.10 -19.29
C GLN A 64 6.76 -0.23 -18.29
N ASN A 65 6.53 -1.27 -17.49
CA ASN A 65 7.59 -1.84 -16.66
C ASN A 65 8.56 -2.65 -17.54
N ASN A 66 9.81 -2.78 -17.10
CA ASN A 66 10.78 -3.66 -17.73
C ASN A 66 10.26 -5.11 -17.68
N PRO A 67 10.07 -5.80 -18.82
CA PRO A 67 9.47 -7.12 -18.86
C PRO A 67 10.33 -8.22 -18.20
N ASN A 68 11.60 -7.94 -17.92
CA ASN A 68 12.51 -8.88 -17.25
C ASN A 68 12.49 -8.75 -15.72
N ILE A 69 11.69 -7.83 -15.17
CA ILE A 69 11.67 -7.51 -13.74
C ILE A 69 10.21 -7.52 -13.27
N ASP A 70 9.90 -8.39 -12.31
CA ASP A 70 8.59 -8.33 -11.64
C ASP A 70 8.62 -7.30 -10.52
N CYS A 71 8.17 -6.09 -10.83
CA CYS A 71 8.16 -4.96 -9.89
C CYS A 71 7.37 -5.22 -8.60
N ARG A 72 6.39 -6.14 -8.63
CA ARG A 72 5.56 -6.52 -7.46
C ARG A 72 6.34 -7.26 -6.38
N MET A 73 7.52 -7.79 -6.72
CA MET A 73 8.41 -8.47 -5.76
C MET A 73 9.18 -7.48 -4.88
N TYR A 74 9.14 -6.19 -5.19
CA TYR A 74 9.84 -5.16 -4.44
C TYR A 74 8.86 -4.37 -3.56
N ASN A 75 9.33 -3.98 -2.37
CA ASN A 75 8.56 -3.13 -1.48
C ASN A 75 8.37 -1.75 -2.13
N SER A 76 7.13 -1.43 -2.51
CA SER A 76 6.77 -0.19 -3.19
C SER A 76 7.09 1.06 -2.35
N GLU A 77 6.97 1.01 -1.02
CA GLU A 77 7.27 2.17 -0.16
C GLU A 77 8.75 2.58 -0.23
N VAL A 78 9.66 1.60 -0.44
CA VAL A 78 11.10 1.85 -0.49
C VAL A 78 11.58 2.04 -1.93
N THR A 79 11.05 1.25 -2.86
CA THR A 79 11.45 1.26 -4.26
C THR A 79 10.83 2.42 -5.03
N CYS A 80 9.59 2.78 -4.72
CA CYS A 80 8.85 3.84 -5.39
C CYS A 80 8.89 5.20 -4.67
N ASP A 81 9.69 5.35 -3.63
CA ASP A 81 9.94 6.66 -3.02
C ASP A 81 10.78 7.53 -3.97
N ILE A 82 10.20 8.66 -4.41
CA ILE A 82 10.82 9.64 -5.31
C ILE A 82 12.09 10.29 -4.71
N ASN A 83 12.18 10.35 -3.38
CA ASN A 83 13.34 10.86 -2.65
C ASN A 83 14.29 9.72 -2.23
N GLY A 84 13.91 8.48 -2.51
CA GLY A 84 14.64 7.28 -2.12
C GLY A 84 15.82 7.00 -3.05
N LYS A 85 16.83 6.29 -2.51
CA LYS A 85 18.02 5.88 -3.29
C LYS A 85 17.70 5.01 -4.51
N TYR A 86 16.56 4.31 -4.49
CA TYR A 86 16.14 3.43 -5.58
C TYR A 86 15.31 4.14 -6.65
N TYR A 87 14.96 5.42 -6.47
CA TYR A 87 14.18 6.19 -7.44
C TYR A 87 14.73 6.11 -8.87
N PRO A 88 16.03 6.33 -9.13
CA PRO A 88 16.54 6.26 -10.51
C PRO A 88 16.36 4.89 -11.16
N TRP A 89 16.51 3.82 -10.37
CA TRP A 89 16.30 2.45 -10.82
C TRP A 89 14.81 2.19 -11.08
N ALA A 90 13.93 2.60 -10.16
CA ALA A 90 12.49 2.39 -10.26
C ALA A 90 11.88 3.19 -11.41
N LYS A 91 12.37 4.40 -11.66
CA LYS A 91 11.97 5.22 -12.83
C LYS A 91 12.27 4.53 -14.16
N THR A 92 13.32 3.73 -14.22
CA THR A 92 13.71 3.03 -15.46
C THR A 92 13.01 1.68 -15.59
N ASN A 93 12.87 0.94 -14.49
CA ASN A 93 12.46 -0.46 -14.53
C ASN A 93 11.00 -0.68 -14.16
N CYS A 94 10.44 0.18 -13.32
CA CYS A 94 9.11 0.02 -12.75
C CYS A 94 8.27 1.31 -12.84
N PRO A 95 8.34 2.12 -13.92
CA PRO A 95 7.67 3.43 -13.95
C PRO A 95 6.16 3.32 -13.87
N LEU A 96 5.58 2.26 -14.45
CA LEU A 96 4.14 2.02 -14.40
C LEU A 96 3.72 1.48 -13.02
N TYR A 97 4.47 0.53 -12.44
CA TYR A 97 4.20 0.01 -11.09
C TYR A 97 4.29 1.10 -10.02
N CYS A 98 5.30 1.98 -10.12
CA CYS A 98 5.48 3.09 -9.19
C CYS A 98 4.61 4.32 -9.50
N GLY A 99 3.80 4.30 -10.56
CA GLY A 99 2.93 5.42 -10.93
C GLY A 99 3.67 6.67 -11.42
N TYR A 100 4.93 6.54 -11.84
CA TYR A 100 5.71 7.65 -12.41
C TYR A 100 5.28 8.02 -13.83
N CYS A 101 4.51 7.14 -14.47
CA CYS A 101 3.80 7.39 -15.70
C CYS A 101 2.40 6.77 -15.61
N GLN A 102 1.50 7.17 -16.51
CA GLN A 102 0.10 6.75 -16.48
C GLN A 102 -0.29 6.12 -17.81
N VAL A 103 -1.13 5.09 -17.74
CA VAL A 103 -1.86 4.51 -18.86
C VAL A 103 -3.34 4.41 -18.47
N PRO A 104 -4.26 4.33 -19.44
CA PRO A 104 -5.66 4.09 -19.14
C PRO A 104 -5.83 2.84 -18.26
N THR A 105 -6.67 2.94 -17.24
CA THR A 105 -7.04 1.81 -16.39
C THR A 105 -8.45 1.35 -16.70
N MET A 106 -8.72 0.06 -16.49
CA MET A 106 -10.04 -0.54 -16.61
C MET A 106 -10.45 -1.06 -15.23
N ALA A 107 -11.71 -0.88 -14.89
CA ALA A 107 -12.30 -1.51 -13.71
C ALA A 107 -12.52 -2.99 -14.01
N ILE A 108 -11.99 -3.85 -13.16
CA ILE A 108 -12.24 -5.28 -13.16
C ILE A 108 -12.94 -5.67 -11.86
N LYS A 109 -13.70 -6.75 -11.91
CA LYS A 109 -14.33 -7.30 -10.72
C LYS A 109 -13.28 -7.92 -9.80
N CYS A 110 -13.43 -7.72 -8.50
CA CYS A 110 -12.68 -8.44 -7.49
C CYS A 110 -13.22 -9.88 -7.36
N GLU A 111 -12.45 -10.85 -7.83
CA GLU A 111 -12.76 -12.27 -7.70
C GLU A 111 -11.49 -13.12 -7.67
N ASP A 112 -11.59 -14.28 -7.02
CA ASP A 112 -10.54 -15.30 -7.06
C ASP A 112 -10.63 -16.04 -8.39
N LYS A 113 -9.47 -16.26 -9.02
CA LYS A 113 -9.40 -17.09 -10.24
C LYS A 113 -9.47 -18.57 -9.90
N LEU A 114 -8.92 -18.96 -8.75
CA LEU A 114 -8.94 -20.33 -8.27
C LEU A 114 -10.09 -20.51 -7.27
N PRO A 115 -10.88 -21.59 -7.38
CA PRO A 115 -11.98 -21.85 -6.45
C PRO A 115 -11.52 -22.40 -5.09
N ASN A 116 -10.26 -22.82 -4.96
CA ASN A 116 -9.71 -23.55 -3.82
C ASN A 116 -8.60 -22.77 -3.09
N CYS A 117 -8.69 -21.45 -3.05
CA CYS A 117 -7.72 -20.60 -2.37
C CYS A 117 -7.55 -20.93 -0.86
N ASP A 118 -8.57 -21.53 -0.24
CA ASP A 118 -8.59 -22.01 1.13
C ASP A 118 -7.79 -23.30 1.37
N GLU A 119 -7.47 -24.07 0.33
CA GLU A 119 -6.64 -25.28 0.44
C GLU A 119 -5.14 -24.97 0.56
N TYR A 120 -4.72 -23.77 0.15
CA TYR A 120 -3.32 -23.35 0.18
C TYR A 120 -2.94 -22.76 1.53
N LEU A 121 -2.21 -23.54 2.34
CA LEU A 121 -1.76 -23.08 3.66
C LEU A 121 -0.88 -21.82 3.55
N ASP A 122 -1.22 -20.82 4.36
CA ASP A 122 -0.54 -19.53 4.47
C ASP A 122 -0.45 -18.71 3.17
N VAL A 123 -1.28 -18.98 2.16
CA VAL A 123 -1.27 -18.27 0.87
C VAL A 123 -1.37 -16.75 1.02
N CYS A 124 -2.11 -16.28 2.02
CA CYS A 124 -2.28 -14.85 2.27
C CYS A 124 -1.15 -14.23 3.10
N SER A 125 -0.39 -15.03 3.85
CA SER A 125 0.58 -14.53 4.84
C SER A 125 2.03 -14.66 4.40
N LYS A 126 2.39 -15.69 3.61
CA LYS A 126 3.78 -15.93 3.22
C LYS A 126 4.16 -15.08 2.02
N HIS A 127 5.30 -14.42 2.11
CA HIS A 127 5.90 -13.65 1.01
C HIS A 127 6.18 -14.50 -0.23
N LEU A 128 6.43 -15.80 -0.07
CA LEU A 128 6.62 -16.70 -1.20
C LEU A 128 5.39 -16.78 -2.13
N TYR A 129 4.19 -16.56 -1.58
CA TYR A 129 2.94 -16.61 -2.33
C TYR A 129 2.46 -15.23 -2.80
N LEU A 130 3.27 -14.17 -2.68
CA LEU A 130 2.84 -12.80 -2.97
C LEU A 130 2.28 -12.66 -4.40
N LEU A 131 3.02 -13.11 -5.41
CA LEU A 131 2.55 -13.09 -6.80
C LEU A 131 1.37 -14.05 -7.02
N PHE A 132 1.43 -15.23 -6.39
CA PHE A 132 0.40 -16.24 -6.55
C PHE A 132 -0.96 -15.76 -6.02
N ARG A 133 -0.99 -15.15 -4.83
CA ARG A 133 -2.22 -14.64 -4.22
C ARG A 133 -2.77 -13.42 -4.95
N GLU A 134 -1.90 -12.54 -5.46
CA GLU A 134 -2.32 -11.40 -6.27
C GLU A 134 -2.93 -11.81 -7.61
N GLU A 135 -2.47 -12.92 -8.18
CA GLU A 135 -2.99 -13.39 -9.46
C GLU A 135 -4.26 -14.23 -9.27
N ASN A 136 -4.31 -15.06 -8.23
CA ASN A 136 -5.29 -16.14 -8.13
C ASN A 136 -6.29 -16.03 -6.98
N CYS A 137 -5.91 -15.39 -5.88
CA CYS A 137 -6.60 -15.48 -4.59
C CYS A 137 -6.81 -14.10 -3.95
N ARG A 138 -6.99 -13.06 -4.76
CA ARG A 138 -7.07 -11.67 -4.27
C ARG A 138 -8.23 -11.46 -3.32
N LYS A 139 -9.40 -11.98 -3.68
CA LYS A 139 -10.61 -11.79 -2.89
C LYS A 139 -10.53 -12.61 -1.61
N PHE A 140 -10.11 -13.88 -1.71
CA PHE A 140 -9.89 -14.74 -0.55
C PHE A 140 -8.91 -14.13 0.44
N CYS A 141 -7.82 -13.55 -0.05
CA CYS A 141 -6.80 -12.89 0.78
C CYS A 141 -7.12 -11.43 1.16
N GLY A 142 -8.30 -10.91 0.81
CA GLY A 142 -8.70 -9.53 1.14
C GLY A 142 -7.82 -8.46 0.48
N ILE A 143 -7.16 -8.79 -0.63
CA ILE A 143 -6.36 -7.86 -1.44
C ILE A 143 -7.28 -6.90 -2.22
N CYS A 144 -8.51 -7.35 -2.52
CA CYS A 144 -9.54 -6.55 -3.17
C CYS A 144 -10.91 -6.78 -2.50
N ASN A 145 -11.87 -5.87 -2.75
CA ASN A 145 -13.21 -5.94 -2.15
C ASN A 145 -14.36 -6.03 -3.17
N ASP A 146 -14.45 -5.12 -4.15
CA ASP A 146 -15.56 -5.08 -5.13
C ASP A 146 -15.06 -4.92 -6.56
N VAL A 147 -14.32 -3.85 -6.80
CA VAL A 147 -13.70 -3.52 -8.08
C VAL A 147 -12.24 -3.18 -7.85
N ASP A 148 -11.39 -3.71 -8.73
CA ASP A 148 -9.99 -3.31 -8.84
C ASP A 148 -9.78 -2.54 -10.13
N TYR A 149 -8.68 -1.80 -10.19
CA TYR A 149 -8.26 -1.12 -11.39
C TYR A 149 -6.96 -1.74 -11.88
N VAL A 150 -6.97 -2.20 -13.13
CA VAL A 150 -5.77 -2.69 -13.81
C VAL A 150 -5.46 -1.82 -15.00
N TYR A 151 -4.20 -1.77 -15.38
CA TYR A 151 -3.76 -1.11 -16.60
C TYR A 151 -4.38 -1.81 -17.81
N ALA A 152 -4.99 -1.03 -18.71
CA ALA A 152 -5.55 -1.57 -19.94
C ALA A 152 -4.40 -2.23 -20.73
N PRO A 153 -4.53 -3.48 -21.19
CA PRO A 153 -3.52 -4.08 -22.05
C PRO A 153 -3.37 -3.20 -23.29
N SER A 154 -2.13 -2.83 -23.61
CA SER A 154 -1.79 -2.09 -24.82
C SER A 154 -1.90 -3.01 -26.04
N THR A 155 -3.11 -3.46 -26.37
CA THR A 155 -3.44 -4.12 -27.62
C THR A 155 -4.26 -3.15 -28.46
N PHE A 156 -3.58 -2.16 -29.04
CA PHE A 156 -4.00 -1.59 -30.32
C PHE A 156 -3.07 -2.20 -31.39
N GLY A 157 -3.61 -3.17 -32.12
CA GLY A 157 -2.94 -3.91 -33.19
C GLY A 157 -3.82 -5.05 -33.67
#